data_AF-A0AAJ5YTH9-F1
#
_entry.id   AF-A0AAJ5YTH9-F1
#
_cell.length_a   1.000
_cell.length_b   1.000
_cell.length_c   1.000
_cell.angle_alpha   90.00
_cell.angle_beta   90.00
_cell.angle_gamma   90.00
#
_symmetry.space_group_name_H-M   'P 1'
#
loop_
_entity.id
_entity.type
_entity.pdbx_description
1 polymer ?
#
loop_
_entity_poly.entity_id
_entity_poly.type
_entity_poly.pdbx_seq_one_letter_code
_entity_poly.pdbx_strand_id
1 'polypeptide(L)'
;MEETLATETYVDLAAIPIPNTHDDLVQQLETSVEEHRALLESLQRDLKFEQQKVQGERCLFQDLDLVTDVLQAEPEEEEALPKLSENDLMLALVDLTNEAFTDADQCAQLRLLLETMLNALWESPSNPYVSIENFDTTVVNYLLQSHTAEKHLKDPNLLRLVAFHEPLPDTHAVRPALYR
;
A
#
# COMPACT_ATOMS: atom_id res chain seq x y z
N MET A 1 36.52 -16.36 10.80
CA MET A 1 35.56 -15.61 11.63
C MET A 1 34.83 -16.65 12.44
N GLU A 2 35.48 -17.05 13.55
CA GLU A 2 35.01 -16.79 14.93
C GLU A 2 33.97 -17.85 15.32
N GLU A 3 34.36 -19.02 15.85
CA GLU A 3 34.77 -19.26 17.25
C GLU A 3 33.71 -18.79 18.26
N THR A 4 32.88 -19.72 18.75
CA THR A 4 32.40 -19.68 20.15
C THR A 4 32.19 -21.12 20.63
N LEU A 5 33.15 -21.57 21.43
CA LEU A 5 33.03 -22.76 22.26
C LEU A 5 31.89 -22.56 23.26
N ALA A 6 30.88 -23.41 23.22
CA ALA A 6 30.06 -23.67 24.40
C ALA A 6 30.77 -24.76 25.20
N THR A 7 31.60 -24.30 26.14
CA THR A 7 32.25 -25.08 27.18
C THR A 7 31.28 -26.07 27.83
N GLU A 8 31.57 -27.36 27.66
CA GLU A 8 31.05 -28.43 28.50
C GLU A 8 31.33 -28.05 29.96
N THR A 9 30.28 -27.82 30.74
CA THR A 9 30.38 -27.72 32.19
C THR A 9 30.59 -29.13 32.73
N TYR A 10 31.85 -29.57 32.67
CA TYR A 10 32.32 -30.79 33.31
C TYR A 10 32.17 -30.60 34.82
N VAL A 11 31.14 -31.19 35.41
CA VAL A 11 31.00 -31.24 36.87
C VAL A 11 32.09 -32.17 37.38
N ASP A 12 33.10 -31.59 38.02
CA ASP A 12 34.20 -32.31 38.65
C ASP A 12 33.65 -33.17 39.81
N LEU A 13 33.45 -34.46 39.52
CA LEU A 13 32.94 -35.48 40.46
C LEU A 13 33.85 -35.65 41.70
N ALA A 14 35.05 -35.06 41.71
CA ALA A 14 36.01 -35.13 42.81
C ALA A 14 35.75 -34.13 43.96
N ALA A 15 34.81 -33.18 43.80
CA ALA A 15 34.50 -32.16 44.81
C ALA A 15 33.31 -32.49 45.73
N ILE A 16 32.83 -33.74 45.73
CA ILE A 16 31.72 -34.16 46.60
C ILE A 16 32.29 -34.37 48.03
N PRO A 17 31.86 -33.60 49.05
CA PRO A 17 32.33 -33.76 50.41
C PRO A 17 31.92 -35.15 50.93
N ILE A 18 32.89 -35.94 51.40
CA ILE A 18 32.63 -37.26 51.98
C ILE A 18 31.85 -37.06 53.29
N PRO A 19 30.60 -37.54 53.39
CA PRO A 19 29.72 -37.30 54.53
C PRO A 19 30.16 -38.17 55.71
N ASN A 20 30.58 -37.55 56.82
CA ASN A 20 31.07 -38.25 58.00
C ASN A 20 29.96 -38.59 59.01
N THR A 21 28.72 -38.14 58.79
CA THR A 21 27.55 -38.51 59.61
C THR A 21 26.32 -38.78 58.74
N HIS A 22 25.41 -39.65 59.22
CA HIS A 22 24.18 -40.00 58.52
C HIS A 22 23.26 -38.79 58.28
N ASP A 23 23.32 -37.78 59.16
CA ASP A 23 22.56 -36.54 59.02
C ASP A 23 23.07 -35.66 57.87
N ASP A 24 24.38 -35.61 57.62
CA ASP A 24 24.96 -34.85 56.48
C ASP A 24 24.53 -35.45 55.13
N LEU A 25 24.41 -36.77 55.04
CA LEU A 25 23.92 -37.50 53.86
C LEU A 25 22.44 -37.19 53.59
N VAL A 26 21.62 -37.20 54.63
CA VAL A 26 20.19 -36.88 54.52
C VAL A 26 20.03 -35.44 54.06
N GLN A 27 20.80 -34.51 54.62
CA GLN A 27 20.75 -33.10 54.23
C GLN A 27 21.22 -32.87 52.79
N GLN A 28 22.28 -33.56 52.33
CA GLN A 28 22.73 -33.51 50.94
C GLN A 28 21.71 -34.11 49.95
N LEU A 29 21.05 -35.20 50.34
CA LEU A 29 19.97 -35.80 49.55
C LEU A 29 18.75 -34.87 49.48
N GLU A 30 18.38 -34.24 50.59
CA GLU A 30 17.29 -33.27 50.62
C GLU A 30 17.59 -32.06 49.73
N THR A 31 18.80 -31.47 49.82
CA THR A 31 19.19 -30.37 48.93
C THR A 31 19.21 -30.79 47.47
N SER A 32 19.72 -31.98 47.16
CA SER A 32 19.74 -32.48 45.78
C SER A 32 18.34 -32.76 45.25
N VAL A 33 17.43 -33.28 46.07
CA VAL A 33 16.02 -33.47 45.69
C VAL A 33 15.33 -32.14 45.45
N GLU A 34 15.61 -31.12 46.28
CA GLU A 34 15.05 -29.77 46.13
C GLU A 34 15.58 -29.09 44.85
N GLU A 35 16.88 -29.23 44.55
CA GLU A 35 17.49 -28.74 43.32
C GLU A 35 16.90 -29.41 42.07
N HIS A 36 16.74 -30.74 42.10
CA HIS A 36 16.09 -31.47 41.00
C HIS A 36 14.62 -31.09 40.84
N ARG A 37 13.89 -30.81 41.93
CA ARG A 37 12.52 -30.29 41.86
C ARG A 37 12.48 -28.91 41.22
N ALA A 38 13.35 -27.99 41.64
CA ALA A 38 13.44 -26.66 41.04
C ALA A 38 13.80 -26.72 39.55
N LEU A 39 14.70 -27.62 39.16
CA LEU A 39 15.06 -27.86 37.76
C LEU A 39 13.88 -28.43 36.97
N LEU A 40 13.17 -29.41 37.51
CA LEU A 40 11.96 -29.97 36.88
C LEU A 40 10.87 -28.92 36.71
N GLU A 41 10.66 -28.04 37.69
CA GLU A 41 9.72 -26.92 37.58
C GLU A 41 10.16 -25.91 36.52
N SER A 42 11.46 -25.64 36.40
CA SER A 42 11.97 -24.76 35.34
C SER A 42 11.75 -25.37 33.96
N LEU A 43 12.13 -26.63 33.76
CA LEU A 43 11.93 -27.33 32.50
C LEU A 43 10.44 -27.45 32.13
N GLN A 44 9.56 -27.64 33.11
CA GLN A 44 8.11 -27.63 32.88
C GLN A 44 7.60 -26.25 32.45
N ARG A 45 8.14 -25.16 33.00
CA ARG A 45 7.82 -23.80 32.56
C ARG A 45 8.30 -23.55 31.14
N ASP A 46 9.54 -23.94 30.82
CA ASP A 46 10.13 -23.76 29.49
C ASP A 46 9.38 -24.59 28.44
N LEU A 47 9.02 -25.83 28.77
CA LEU A 47 8.22 -26.68 27.91
C LEU A 47 6.83 -26.10 27.64
N LYS A 48 6.17 -25.52 28.65
CA LYS A 48 4.89 -24.81 28.45
C LYS A 48 5.05 -23.59 27.56
N PHE A 49 6.13 -22.83 27.72
CA PHE A 49 6.40 -21.66 26.90
C PHE A 49 6.62 -22.03 25.43
N GLU A 50 7.46 -23.05 25.18
CA GLU A 50 7.70 -23.55 23.81
C GLU A 50 6.43 -24.15 23.20
N GLN A 51 5.60 -24.86 23.98
CA GLN A 51 4.30 -25.34 23.50
C GLN A 51 3.38 -24.19 23.05
N GLN A 52 3.31 -23.11 23.83
CA GLN A 52 2.54 -21.93 23.47
C GLN A 52 3.09 -21.23 22.22
N LYS A 53 4.42 -21.14 22.11
CA LYS A 53 5.09 -20.56 20.95
C LYS A 53 4.79 -21.34 19.68
N VAL A 54 4.97 -22.66 19.70
CA VAL A 54 4.65 -23.55 18.56
C VAL A 54 3.17 -23.46 18.19
N GLN A 55 2.27 -23.35 19.19
CA GLN A 55 0.85 -23.16 18.93
C GLN A 55 0.57 -21.82 18.24
N GLY A 56 1.22 -20.74 18.67
CA GLY A 56 1.12 -19.42 18.04
C GLY A 56 1.64 -19.43 16.59
N GLU A 57 2.81 -20.04 16.36
CA GLU A 57 3.37 -20.22 15.02
C GLU A 57 2.43 -21.03 14.13
N ARG A 58 1.79 -22.08 14.66
CA ARG A 58 0.82 -22.88 13.90
C ARG A 58 -0.43 -22.08 13.49
N CYS A 59 -0.92 -21.17 14.33
CA CYS A 59 -2.00 -20.26 13.94
C CYS A 59 -1.55 -19.33 12.81
N LEU A 60 -0.34 -18.76 12.89
CA LEU A 60 0.21 -17.91 11.84
C LEU A 60 0.37 -18.66 10.50
N PHE A 61 0.78 -19.94 10.54
CA PHE A 61 0.85 -20.76 9.33
C PHE A 61 -0.54 -21.00 8.73
N GLN A 62 -1.58 -21.20 9.54
CA GLN A 62 -2.95 -21.33 9.04
C GLN A 62 -3.44 -20.04 8.38
N ASP A 63 -3.12 -18.87 8.96
CA ASP A 63 -3.46 -17.57 8.38
C ASP A 63 -2.71 -17.34 7.06
N LEU A 64 -1.44 -17.74 6.98
CA LEU A 64 -0.65 -17.66 5.75
C LEU A 64 -1.16 -18.61 4.67
N ASP A 65 -1.57 -19.83 5.03
CA ASP A 65 -2.19 -20.77 4.10
C ASP A 65 -3.49 -20.19 3.53
N LEU A 66 -4.34 -19.59 4.38
CA LEU A 66 -5.56 -18.88 3.94
C LEU A 66 -5.26 -17.74 2.97
N VAL A 67 -4.26 -16.90 3.27
CA VAL A 67 -3.85 -15.80 2.36
C VAL A 67 -3.28 -16.35 1.06
N THR A 68 -2.52 -17.44 1.13
CA THR A 68 -1.95 -18.10 -0.05
C THR A 68 -3.05 -18.69 -0.92
N ASP A 69 -4.04 -19.34 -0.32
CA ASP A 69 -5.21 -19.87 -1.02
C ASP A 69 -6.03 -18.76 -1.69
N VAL A 70 -6.18 -17.60 -1.05
CA VAL A 70 -6.86 -16.42 -1.63
C VAL A 70 -6.06 -15.83 -2.81
N LEU A 71 -4.73 -15.86 -2.75
CA LEU A 71 -3.86 -15.35 -3.82
C LEU A 71 -3.67 -16.36 -4.96
N GLN A 72 -3.77 -17.68 -4.68
CA GLN A 72 -3.68 -18.77 -5.65
C GLN A 72 -5.02 -19.13 -6.27
N ALA A 73 -6.13 -18.82 -5.61
CA ALA A 73 -7.40 -18.63 -6.28
C ALA A 73 -7.14 -17.54 -7.33
N GLU A 74 -6.95 -17.96 -8.58
CA GLU A 74 -6.92 -17.05 -9.72
C GLU A 74 -8.07 -16.07 -9.52
N PRO A 75 -7.86 -14.74 -9.67
CA PRO A 75 -9.00 -13.85 -9.77
C PRO A 75 -9.88 -14.43 -10.87
N GLU A 76 -11.06 -14.93 -10.49
CA GLU A 76 -12.11 -15.33 -11.42
C GLU A 76 -12.27 -14.14 -12.34
N GLU A 77 -11.69 -14.25 -13.54
CA GLU A 77 -11.67 -13.26 -14.60
C GLU A 77 -11.68 -11.83 -14.04
N GLU A 78 -10.50 -11.19 -13.89
CA GLU A 78 -10.47 -9.73 -14.06
C GLU A 78 -11.31 -9.46 -15.30
N GLU A 79 -12.56 -9.01 -15.08
CA GLU A 79 -13.56 -8.81 -16.12
C GLU A 79 -12.81 -8.04 -17.15
N ALA A 80 -12.47 -8.71 -18.26
CA ALA A 80 -11.50 -8.19 -19.20
C ALA A 80 -12.06 -6.85 -19.58
N LEU A 81 -11.47 -5.78 -19.01
CA LEU A 81 -11.99 -4.42 -19.13
C LEU A 81 -12.29 -4.32 -20.60
N PRO A 82 -13.56 -4.09 -21.01
CA PRO A 82 -13.90 -4.11 -22.41
C PRO A 82 -12.83 -3.27 -23.07
N LYS A 83 -12.13 -3.86 -24.04
CA LYS A 83 -11.05 -3.19 -24.76
C LYS A 83 -11.71 -2.05 -25.52
N LEU A 84 -12.08 -1.01 -24.78
CA LEU A 84 -12.69 0.21 -25.23
C LEU A 84 -11.64 0.75 -26.16
N SER A 85 -11.94 0.65 -27.44
CA SER A 85 -11.07 1.27 -28.42
C SER A 85 -11.08 2.77 -28.12
N GLU A 86 -9.97 3.44 -28.39
CA GLU A 86 -9.88 4.90 -28.28
C GLU A 86 -11.07 5.58 -28.99
N ASN A 87 -11.54 4.98 -30.08
CA ASN A 87 -12.74 5.41 -30.80
C ASN A 87 -14.04 5.30 -29.98
N ASP A 88 -14.23 4.23 -29.20
CA ASP A 88 -15.42 4.07 -28.36
C ASP A 88 -15.46 5.10 -27.24
N LEU A 89 -14.29 5.41 -26.68
CA LEU A 89 -14.15 6.46 -25.66
C LEU A 89 -14.39 7.85 -26.26
N MET A 90 -13.86 8.12 -27.46
CA MET A 90 -14.13 9.36 -28.19
C MET A 90 -15.62 9.52 -28.53
N LEU A 91 -16.29 8.45 -28.97
CA LEU A 91 -17.72 8.45 -29.23
C LEU A 91 -18.53 8.69 -27.96
N ALA A 92 -18.22 7.99 -26.87
CA ALA A 92 -18.88 8.20 -25.59
C ALA A 92 -18.70 9.63 -25.05
N LEU A 93 -17.53 10.23 -25.23
CA LEU A 93 -17.29 11.63 -24.86
C LEU A 93 -18.08 12.60 -25.75
N VAL A 94 -18.19 12.31 -27.05
CA VAL A 94 -19.02 13.09 -27.98
C VAL A 94 -20.48 13.00 -27.58
N ASP A 95 -20.98 11.81 -27.25
CA ASP A 95 -22.36 11.59 -26.81
C ASP A 95 -22.63 12.29 -25.48
N LEU A 96 -21.75 12.14 -24.48
CA LEU A 96 -21.86 12.82 -23.20
C LEU A 96 -21.85 14.35 -23.33
N THR A 97 -21.01 14.88 -24.23
CA THR A 97 -20.96 16.33 -24.49
C THR A 97 -22.16 16.82 -25.29
N ASN A 98 -22.77 15.98 -26.12
CA ASN A 98 -24.04 16.30 -26.79
C ASN A 98 -25.23 16.28 -25.83
N GLU A 99 -25.18 15.46 -24.76
CA GLU A 99 -26.20 15.45 -23.72
C GLU A 99 -26.11 16.68 -22.78
N ALA A 100 -24.94 17.30 -22.68
CA ALA A 100 -24.71 18.44 -21.78
C ALA A 100 -25.51 19.70 -22.16
N PHE A 101 -25.81 19.92 -23.44
CA PHE A 101 -26.59 21.05 -23.91
C PHE A 101 -27.60 20.65 -24.99
N THR A 102 -28.77 21.31 -24.99
CA THR A 102 -29.78 21.12 -26.05
C THR A 102 -29.42 21.80 -27.37
N ASP A 103 -28.50 22.77 -27.33
CA ASP A 103 -28.07 23.55 -28.50
C ASP A 103 -26.74 23.01 -29.05
N ALA A 104 -26.72 22.71 -30.35
CA ALA A 104 -25.56 22.15 -31.03
C ALA A 104 -24.37 23.12 -31.06
N ASP A 105 -24.64 24.43 -31.12
CA ASP A 105 -23.60 25.46 -31.12
C ASP A 105 -22.88 25.53 -29.77
N GLN A 106 -23.60 25.33 -28.66
CA GLN A 106 -23.03 25.27 -27.31
C GLN A 106 -22.18 24.01 -27.11
N CYS A 107 -22.62 22.86 -27.63
CA CYS A 107 -21.83 21.63 -27.61
C CYS A 107 -20.52 21.78 -28.40
N ALA A 108 -20.56 22.41 -29.58
CA ALA A 108 -19.37 22.69 -30.37
C ALA A 108 -18.42 23.65 -29.65
N GLN A 109 -18.95 24.71 -29.04
CA GLN A 109 -18.17 25.64 -28.24
C GLN A 109 -17.54 24.99 -27.01
N LEU A 110 -18.24 24.08 -26.33
CA LEU A 110 -17.70 23.30 -25.21
C LEU A 110 -16.49 22.47 -25.65
N ARG A 111 -16.62 21.74 -26.77
CA ARG A 111 -15.52 20.91 -27.30
C ARG A 111 -14.32 21.75 -27.69
N LEU A 112 -14.56 22.86 -28.40
CA LEU A 112 -13.49 23.78 -28.79
C LEU A 112 -12.79 24.39 -27.57
N LEU A 113 -13.55 24.77 -26.53
CA LEU A 113 -12.99 25.30 -25.30
C LEU A 113 -12.15 24.24 -24.57
N LEU A 114 -12.65 23.02 -24.43
CA LEU A 114 -11.90 21.92 -23.82
C LEU A 114 -10.63 21.60 -24.60
N GLU A 115 -10.70 21.53 -25.93
CA GLU A 115 -9.55 21.31 -26.80
C GLU A 115 -8.50 22.40 -26.64
N THR A 116 -8.91 23.67 -26.68
CA THR A 116 -7.99 24.81 -26.50
C THR A 116 -7.35 24.83 -25.12
N MET A 117 -8.08 24.46 -24.06
CA MET A 117 -7.54 24.35 -22.71
C MET A 117 -6.58 23.16 -22.56
N LEU A 118 -6.88 22.01 -23.16
CA LEU A 118 -5.98 20.85 -23.18
C LEU A 118 -4.69 21.17 -23.95
N ASN A 119 -4.80 21.85 -25.10
CA ASN A 119 -3.65 22.28 -25.88
C ASN A 119 -2.80 23.31 -25.11
N ALA A 120 -3.42 24.31 -24.47
CA ALA A 120 -2.71 25.28 -23.65
C ALA A 120 -1.98 24.63 -22.46
N LEU A 121 -2.59 23.62 -21.85
CA LEU A 121 -1.97 22.81 -20.81
C LEU A 121 -0.73 22.07 -21.32
N TRP A 122 -0.79 21.55 -22.54
CA TRP A 122 0.31 20.80 -23.15
C TRP A 122 1.46 21.69 -23.62
N GLU A 123 1.14 22.82 -24.24
CA GLU A 123 2.12 23.77 -24.77
C GLU A 123 2.81 24.57 -23.66
N SER A 124 2.06 24.95 -22.63
CA SER A 124 2.52 25.83 -21.56
C SER A 124 2.07 25.33 -20.18
N PRO A 125 2.65 24.22 -19.67
CA PRO A 125 2.22 23.59 -18.42
C PRO A 125 2.37 24.52 -17.20
N SER A 126 3.32 25.46 -17.23
CA SER A 126 3.52 26.45 -16.15
C SER A 126 2.47 27.56 -16.13
N ASN A 127 1.74 27.79 -17.22
CA ASN A 127 0.75 28.86 -17.34
C ASN A 127 -0.41 28.46 -18.28
N PRO A 128 -1.25 27.48 -17.90
CA PRO A 128 -2.24 26.86 -18.78
C PRO A 128 -3.58 27.63 -18.78
N TYR A 129 -3.54 28.95 -18.89
CA TYR A 129 -4.74 29.80 -18.87
C TYR A 129 -5.16 30.17 -20.29
N VAL A 130 -6.46 30.01 -20.56
CA VAL A 130 -7.11 30.32 -21.83
C VAL A 130 -8.11 31.45 -21.64
N SER A 131 -8.19 32.35 -22.62
CA SER A 131 -9.16 33.44 -22.63
C SER A 131 -10.56 32.92 -22.97
N ILE A 132 -11.56 33.32 -22.18
CA ILE A 132 -12.97 32.94 -22.36
C ILE A 132 -13.82 34.00 -23.09
N GLU A 133 -13.22 35.10 -23.57
CA GLU A 133 -13.97 36.24 -24.13
C GLU A 133 -14.81 35.93 -25.38
N ASN A 134 -14.46 34.86 -26.10
CA ASN A 134 -15.14 34.46 -27.33
C ASN A 134 -16.13 33.30 -27.14
N PHE A 135 -16.37 32.85 -25.90
CA PHE A 135 -17.21 31.70 -25.61
C PHE A 135 -18.51 32.12 -24.92
N ASP A 136 -19.59 31.36 -25.15
CA ASP A 136 -20.85 31.56 -24.45
C ASP A 136 -20.66 31.39 -22.94
N THR A 137 -21.16 32.37 -22.19
CA THR A 137 -21.23 32.37 -20.72
C THR A 137 -21.86 31.10 -20.14
N THR A 138 -22.82 30.49 -20.83
CA THR A 138 -23.49 29.25 -20.40
C THR A 138 -22.52 28.08 -20.36
N VAL A 139 -21.68 27.97 -21.39
CA VAL A 139 -20.65 26.92 -21.52
C VAL A 139 -19.56 27.10 -20.46
N VAL A 140 -19.11 28.34 -20.26
CA VAL A 140 -18.12 28.68 -19.23
C VAL A 140 -18.66 28.37 -17.82
N ASN A 141 -19.92 28.74 -17.55
CA ASN A 141 -20.54 28.47 -16.25
C ASN A 141 -20.71 26.98 -15.98
N TYR A 142 -21.03 26.19 -17.01
CA TYR A 142 -21.11 24.73 -16.89
C TYR A 142 -19.76 24.10 -16.50
N LEU A 143 -18.66 24.55 -17.10
CA LEU A 143 -17.31 24.07 -16.74
C LEU A 143 -16.92 24.42 -15.30
N LEU A 144 -17.31 25.62 -14.84
CA LEU A 144 -17.07 26.04 -13.46
C LEU A 144 -17.92 25.26 -12.46
N GLN A 145 -19.20 25.02 -12.78
CA GLN A 145 -20.11 24.25 -11.92
C GLN A 145 -19.73 22.77 -11.83
N SER A 146 -19.22 22.20 -12.93
CA SER A 146 -18.70 20.84 -12.95
C SER A 146 -17.35 20.69 -12.26
N HIS A 147 -16.76 21.77 -11.75
CA HIS A 147 -15.43 21.79 -11.10
C HIS A 147 -14.32 21.21 -11.98
N THR A 148 -14.51 21.24 -13.30
CA THR A 148 -13.51 20.79 -14.28
C THR A 148 -12.51 21.89 -14.62
N ALA A 149 -12.89 23.14 -14.39
CA ALA A 149 -12.08 24.31 -14.67
C ALA A 149 -12.09 25.33 -13.52
N GLU A 150 -11.00 26.09 -13.41
CA GLU A 150 -10.80 27.14 -12.41
C GLU A 150 -10.51 28.48 -13.07
N LYS A 151 -11.04 29.56 -12.49
CA LYS A 151 -10.71 30.93 -12.91
C LYS A 151 -9.32 31.34 -12.39
N HIS A 152 -8.65 32.18 -13.16
CA HIS A 152 -7.44 32.84 -12.70
C HIS A 152 -7.74 33.80 -11.54
N LEU A 153 -6.85 33.84 -10.54
CA LEU A 153 -7.05 34.62 -9.31
C LEU A 153 -7.13 36.14 -9.53
N LYS A 154 -6.47 36.65 -10.57
CA LYS A 154 -6.39 38.09 -10.88
C LYS A 154 -7.20 38.52 -12.09
N ASP A 155 -7.59 37.56 -12.93
CA ASP A 155 -8.25 37.85 -14.21
C ASP A 155 -9.45 36.92 -14.38
N PRO A 156 -10.68 37.43 -14.27
CA PRO A 156 -11.88 36.58 -14.38
C PRO A 156 -12.11 36.07 -15.81
N ASN A 157 -11.44 36.63 -16.82
CA ASN A 157 -11.55 36.24 -18.23
C ASN A 157 -10.55 35.13 -18.61
N LEU A 158 -9.79 34.63 -17.65
CA LEU A 158 -8.86 33.53 -17.84
C LEU A 158 -9.33 32.29 -17.08
N LEU A 159 -9.36 31.17 -17.78
CA LEU A 159 -9.79 29.87 -17.27
C LEU A 159 -8.69 28.83 -17.51
N ARG A 160 -8.45 27.95 -16.55
CA ARG A 160 -7.57 26.79 -16.69
C ARG A 160 -8.29 25.51 -16.34
N LEU A 161 -7.87 24.38 -16.90
CA LEU A 161 -8.35 23.08 -16.44
C LEU A 161 -7.80 22.82 -15.04
N VAL A 162 -8.62 22.23 -14.17
CA VAL A 162 -8.14 21.68 -12.91
C VAL A 162 -7.13 20.60 -13.25
N ALA A 163 -5.95 20.66 -12.64
CA ALA A 163 -4.90 19.69 -12.88
C ALA A 163 -5.34 18.32 -12.36
N PHE A 164 -5.93 17.49 -13.23
CA PHE A 164 -6.11 16.05 -12.98
C PHE A 164 -4.77 15.30 -12.92
N HIS A 165 -3.70 15.95 -13.37
CA HIS A 165 -2.32 15.53 -13.23
C HIS A 165 -1.76 16.17 -11.96
N GLU A 166 -2.01 15.54 -10.83
CA GLU A 166 -1.17 15.77 -9.66
C GLU A 166 0.29 15.56 -10.10
N PRO A 167 1.21 16.51 -9.90
CA PRO A 167 2.61 16.23 -10.14
C PRO A 167 3.01 15.16 -9.14
N LEU A 168 3.19 13.92 -9.62
CA LEU A 168 3.96 12.92 -8.88
C LEU A 168 5.24 13.61 -8.42
N PRO A 169 5.61 13.49 -7.13
CA PRO A 169 6.83 14.07 -6.61
C PRO A 169 8.00 13.25 -7.13
N ASP A 170 8.33 13.40 -8.41
CA ASP A 170 9.52 12.82 -8.97
C ASP A 170 10.10 13.72 -10.08
N THR A 171 11.17 14.42 -9.73
CA THR A 171 11.95 15.27 -10.64
C THR A 171 12.76 14.45 -11.66
N HIS A 172 12.66 13.11 -11.62
CA HIS A 172 13.37 12.20 -12.53
C HIS A 172 12.46 11.27 -13.35
N ALA A 173 11.14 11.44 -13.32
CA ALA A 173 10.24 10.66 -14.15
C ALA A 173 10.42 11.00 -15.64
N VAL A 174 11.33 10.26 -16.29
CA VAL A 174 11.44 10.21 -17.75
C VAL A 174 10.12 9.66 -18.29
N ARG A 175 9.42 10.52 -19.05
CA ARG A 175 8.20 10.20 -19.78
C ARG A 175 8.37 8.91 -20.59
N PRO A 176 7.42 7.95 -20.56
CA PRO A 176 7.37 6.93 -21.58
C PRO A 176 7.12 7.60 -22.93
N ALA A 177 8.09 7.51 -23.84
CA ALA A 177 7.92 7.92 -25.22
C ALA A 177 6.98 6.93 -25.91
N LEU A 178 5.66 7.10 -25.73
CA LEU A 178 4.67 6.46 -26.56
C LEU A 178 4.61 7.20 -27.89
N TYR A 179 5.54 6.90 -28.80
CA TYR A 179 5.32 6.86 -30.25
C TYR A 179 6.48 6.09 -30.91
N ARG A 180 6.18 4.87 -31.36
CA ARG A 180 6.73 4.27 -32.58
C ARG A 180 5.58 3.64 -33.35
#